data_AF-A0A941KY32-F1
#
_entry.id   AF-A0A941KY32-F1
#
_cell.length_a   1.000
_cell.length_b   1.000
_cell.length_c   1.000
_cell.angle_alpha   90.00
_cell.angle_beta   90.00
_cell.angle_gamma   90.00
#
_symmetry.space_group_name_H-M   'P 1'
#
loop_
_entity.id
_entity.type
_entity.pdbx_description
1 polymer ?
#
loop_
_entity_poly.entity_id
_entity_poly.type
_entity_poly.pdbx_seq_one_letter_code
_entity_poly.pdbx_strand_id
1 'polypeptide(L)'
;MIRNAVFITAFVALLTLAGCAAKKSQPLTTPVSLQTLAGVIVERAGVLWFQPCYERLWWQIQDNTEQQELTGYYRQFSMLSNEELYVQLQGGVDPQQDNKLWVNSIDTVGGTAQTCSFRLEGLQFRAASSDPVWVADIMAGQVTVKSVNPLGSYSFQTVNESEQADNASINKTAEADVTETDATEANGTEAESTETNGTEANGTAEASERSGGGTGSDVIALYRETVPAKKPLQIKIIQKRCVDSETGTLLPFTAEMSLFGRLYQGCARKGHPVNSEINGFYWYQPEGRSQVMFKLSSDQRVQLVTRDSRGKAVAERGRWQYLQSGKLIFSMRDAGQQEYLMLFTRESDGRLVLQTGSEHLVSYGAAFKLWRPSGLSGGQLLTKLSAGRNAAAPGSLTATLLPDSASEALQPPASSPIQTSLTESVLIDSRVQTADIDDELLNEIIVHETDEPLK
;
A
#
# COMPACT_ATOMS: atom_id res chain seq x y z
N MET A 1 23.86 67.33 16.62
CA MET A 1 23.95 65.93 17.09
C MET A 1 22.61 65.18 17.18
N ILE A 2 21.52 65.64 16.55
CA ILE A 2 20.20 64.95 16.61
C ILE A 2 19.55 64.94 15.22
N ARG A 3 20.18 64.28 14.23
CA ARG A 3 19.60 64.11 12.88
C ARG A 3 19.76 62.71 12.25
N ASN A 4 20.43 61.77 12.93
CA ASN A 4 20.73 60.44 12.37
C ASN A 4 19.86 59.28 12.91
N ALA A 5 18.96 59.54 13.88
CA ALA A 5 18.17 58.47 14.52
C ALA A 5 16.86 58.12 13.80
N VAL A 6 16.40 58.95 12.84
CA VAL A 6 15.11 58.73 12.15
C VAL A 6 15.25 57.80 10.93
N PHE A 7 16.45 57.64 10.38
CA PHE A 7 16.68 56.80 9.20
C PHE A 7 16.80 55.29 9.49
N ILE A 8 17.09 54.89 10.74
CA ILE A 8 17.28 53.47 11.08
C ILE A 8 15.95 52.75 11.30
N THR A 9 14.93 53.44 11.83
CA THR A 9 13.60 52.86 12.08
C THR A 9 12.83 52.56 10.79
N ALA A 10 13.04 53.32 9.72
CA ALA A 10 12.41 53.06 8.43
C ALA A 10 12.98 51.80 7.72
N PHE A 11 14.24 51.43 7.99
CA PHE A 11 14.88 50.28 7.36
C PHE A 11 14.49 48.94 8.02
N VAL A 12 14.25 48.95 9.33
CA VAL A 12 13.79 47.75 10.07
C VAL A 12 12.34 47.38 9.72
N ALA A 13 11.47 48.37 9.45
CA ALA A 13 10.10 48.13 9.02
C ALA A 13 9.99 47.58 7.57
N LEU A 14 10.98 47.84 6.72
CA LEU A 14 10.99 47.34 5.33
C LEU A 14 11.40 45.87 5.24
N LEU A 15 12.23 45.38 6.18
CA LEU A 15 12.70 43.99 6.22
C LEU A 15 11.64 42.99 6.70
N THR A 16 10.61 43.43 7.44
CA THR A 16 9.51 42.57 7.89
C THR A 16 8.42 42.34 6.83
N LEU A 17 8.47 43.04 5.69
CA LEU A 17 7.48 42.92 4.60
C LEU A 17 7.95 42.09 3.41
N ALA A 18 9.16 41.52 3.47
CA ALA A 18 9.52 40.39 2.60
C ALA A 18 8.80 39.12 3.08
N GLY A 19 7.46 39.18 3.08
CA GLY A 19 6.61 38.02 3.27
C GLY A 19 7.03 36.98 2.25
N CYS A 20 7.30 35.77 2.71
CA CYS A 20 7.56 34.62 1.87
C CYS A 20 6.35 34.46 0.95
N ALA A 21 6.41 35.06 -0.24
CA ALA A 21 5.47 34.80 -1.30
C ALA A 21 5.70 33.34 -1.68
N ALA A 22 4.96 32.45 -1.02
CA ALA A 22 4.97 31.03 -1.30
C ALA A 22 4.75 30.91 -2.80
N LYS A 23 5.83 30.53 -3.50
CA LYS A 23 5.86 30.46 -4.95
C LYS A 23 4.79 29.45 -5.33
N LYS A 24 3.64 29.94 -5.78
CA LYS A 24 2.55 29.08 -6.26
C LYS A 24 3.16 28.16 -7.29
N SER A 25 2.97 26.86 -7.08
CA SER A 25 3.43 25.79 -7.97
C SER A 25 3.02 26.16 -9.38
N GLN A 26 4.02 26.30 -10.25
CA GLN A 26 3.79 26.65 -11.64
C GLN A 26 2.99 25.50 -12.27
N PRO A 27 1.84 25.77 -12.92
CA PRO A 27 1.04 24.71 -13.50
C PRO A 27 1.87 23.95 -14.53
N LEU A 28 1.81 22.61 -14.48
CA LEU A 28 2.46 21.74 -15.45
C LEU A 28 1.97 22.09 -16.85
N THR A 29 2.90 22.23 -17.80
CA THR A 29 2.58 22.58 -19.20
C THR A 29 1.99 21.39 -19.95
N THR A 30 2.25 20.18 -19.46
CA THR A 30 1.75 18.90 -19.97
C THR A 30 1.07 18.13 -18.84
N PRO A 31 -0.14 17.58 -19.07
CA PRO A 31 -0.78 16.73 -18.08
C PRO A 31 0.04 15.44 -17.90
N VAL A 32 0.68 15.30 -16.75
CA VAL A 32 1.37 14.07 -16.36
C VAL A 32 0.31 13.04 -15.98
N SER A 33 0.36 11.84 -16.57
CA SER A 33 -0.51 10.74 -16.16
C SER A 33 -0.10 10.29 -14.76
N LEU A 34 -0.97 10.54 -13.78
CA LEU A 34 -0.73 10.16 -12.40
C LEU A 34 -1.23 8.73 -12.18
N GLN A 35 -0.38 7.94 -11.52
CA GLN A 35 -0.67 6.57 -11.17
C GLN A 35 -0.22 6.29 -9.74
N THR A 36 -0.84 5.28 -9.12
CA THR A 36 -0.43 4.81 -7.79
C THR A 36 0.82 3.96 -7.91
N LEU A 37 1.86 4.33 -7.18
CA LEU A 37 3.16 3.70 -7.16
C LEU A 37 3.48 3.20 -5.76
N ALA A 38 4.17 2.07 -5.67
CA ALA A 38 4.71 1.53 -4.43
C ALA A 38 6.19 1.21 -4.63
N GLY A 39 7.02 1.60 -3.68
CA GLY A 39 8.46 1.44 -3.81
C GLY A 39 9.22 1.89 -2.57
N VAL A 40 10.51 2.08 -2.72
CA VAL A 40 11.39 2.64 -1.69
C VAL A 40 11.98 3.96 -2.14
N ILE A 41 12.27 4.82 -1.17
CA ILE A 41 13.00 6.05 -1.40
C ILE A 41 14.31 6.08 -0.62
N VAL A 42 15.31 6.73 -1.22
CA VAL A 42 16.63 6.97 -0.60
C VAL A 42 17.11 8.37 -0.94
N GLU A 43 17.87 8.99 -0.05
CA GLU A 43 18.59 10.23 -0.33
C GLU A 43 20.04 9.95 -0.74
N ARG A 44 20.45 10.53 -1.87
CA ARG A 44 21.82 10.48 -2.38
C ARG A 44 22.22 11.86 -2.88
N ALA A 45 23.33 12.37 -2.37
CA ALA A 45 23.85 13.70 -2.70
C ALA A 45 22.80 14.82 -2.54
N GLY A 46 21.97 14.75 -1.49
CA GLY A 46 20.93 15.75 -1.20
C GLY A 46 19.68 15.64 -2.07
N VAL A 47 19.54 14.54 -2.82
CA VAL A 47 18.43 14.32 -3.76
C VAL A 47 17.73 13.01 -3.41
N LEU A 48 16.40 13.01 -3.37
CA LEU A 48 15.60 11.81 -3.20
C LEU A 48 15.48 11.03 -4.51
N TRP A 49 15.60 9.71 -4.39
CA TRP A 49 15.46 8.75 -5.48
C TRP A 49 14.39 7.74 -5.10
N PHE A 50 13.55 7.36 -6.07
CA PHE A 50 12.51 6.35 -5.93
C PHE A 50 12.87 5.11 -6.75
N GLN A 51 12.71 3.94 -6.15
CA GLN A 51 12.76 2.64 -6.82
C GLN A 51 11.42 1.94 -6.61
N PRO A 52 10.63 1.69 -7.67
CA PRO A 52 9.44 0.86 -7.58
C PRO A 52 9.79 -0.51 -7.01
N CYS A 53 8.85 -1.10 -6.26
CA CYS A 53 9.05 -2.42 -5.70
C CYS A 53 9.45 -3.43 -6.78
N TYR A 54 10.51 -4.20 -6.53
CA TYR A 54 11.06 -5.23 -7.40
C TYR A 54 11.70 -4.76 -8.72
N GLU A 55 11.79 -3.47 -8.96
CA GLU A 55 12.51 -2.92 -10.11
C GLU A 55 13.97 -2.59 -9.75
N ARG A 56 14.82 -2.41 -10.77
CA ARG A 56 16.24 -2.09 -10.60
C ARG A 56 16.56 -0.64 -10.88
N LEU A 57 15.71 0.03 -11.66
CA LEU A 57 15.88 1.40 -12.06
C LEU A 57 15.43 2.33 -10.93
N TRP A 58 16.02 3.52 -10.93
CA TRP A 58 15.77 4.58 -9.98
C TRP A 58 15.40 5.85 -10.71
N TRP A 59 14.47 6.60 -10.12
CA TRP A 59 14.00 7.88 -10.62
C TRP A 59 14.29 8.96 -9.61
N GLN A 60 14.87 10.07 -10.07
CA GLN A 60 15.01 11.24 -9.22
C GLN A 60 13.62 11.79 -8.91
N ILE A 61 13.34 12.05 -7.64
CA ILE A 61 12.05 12.57 -7.18
C ILE A 61 12.03 14.09 -7.29
N GLN A 62 10.94 14.61 -7.86
CA GLN A 62 10.50 15.99 -7.69
C GLN A 62 9.29 15.99 -6.76
N ASP A 63 9.53 16.37 -5.50
CA ASP A 63 8.50 16.40 -4.47
C ASP A 63 7.60 17.64 -4.65
N ASN A 64 6.40 17.41 -5.20
CA ASN A 64 5.37 18.42 -5.36
C ASN A 64 4.19 18.18 -4.43
N THR A 65 4.38 17.36 -3.40
CA THR A 65 3.39 17.21 -2.33
C THR A 65 3.18 18.56 -1.63
N GLU A 66 2.03 18.73 -0.99
CA GLU A 66 1.76 19.92 -0.19
C GLU A 66 2.89 20.10 0.84
N GLN A 67 3.50 21.28 0.87
CA GLN A 67 4.59 21.62 1.78
C GLN A 67 5.83 20.69 1.72
N GLN A 68 6.02 19.92 0.64
CA GLN A 68 7.10 18.93 0.52
C GLN A 68 7.05 17.88 1.66
N GLU A 69 5.84 17.44 2.00
CA GLU A 69 5.56 16.41 3.00
C GLU A 69 6.42 15.16 2.82
N LEU A 70 6.59 14.65 1.59
CA LEU A 70 7.38 13.43 1.35
C LEU A 70 8.83 13.60 1.84
N THR A 71 9.45 14.74 1.51
CA THR A 71 10.80 15.09 1.98
C THR A 71 10.84 15.23 3.51
N GLY A 72 9.79 15.82 4.10
CA GLY A 72 9.63 15.93 5.55
C GLY A 72 9.61 14.57 6.24
N TYR A 73 8.75 13.65 5.78
CA TYR A 73 8.67 12.29 6.33
C TYR A 73 9.98 11.53 6.14
N TYR A 74 10.60 11.58 4.95
CA TYR A 74 11.88 10.92 4.73
C TYR A 74 12.93 11.35 5.75
N ARG A 75 13.07 12.66 5.99
CA ARG A 75 14.00 13.20 6.99
C ARG A 75 13.66 12.75 8.40
N GLN A 76 12.38 12.70 8.76
CA GLN A 76 11.93 12.22 10.07
C GLN A 76 12.31 10.76 10.30
N PHE A 77 12.05 9.88 9.34
CA PHE A 77 12.37 8.44 9.46
C PHE A 77 13.87 8.14 9.37
N SER A 78 14.61 8.90 8.55
CA SER A 78 16.03 8.66 8.31
C SER A 78 16.96 9.27 9.36
N MET A 79 16.45 9.98 10.37
CA MET A 79 17.29 10.54 11.45
C MET A 79 18.10 9.46 12.17
N LEU A 80 17.59 8.22 12.23
CA LEU A 80 18.20 7.11 12.95
C LEU A 80 18.94 6.13 12.04
N SER A 81 18.58 6.07 10.76
CA SER A 81 19.16 5.14 9.81
C SER A 81 19.12 5.74 8.39
N ASN A 82 20.24 5.69 7.65
CA ASN A 82 20.28 6.10 6.24
C ASN A 82 19.66 5.01 5.33
N GLU A 83 18.56 4.42 5.77
CA GLU A 83 17.93 3.26 5.16
C GLU A 83 16.90 3.64 4.10
N GLU A 84 16.59 2.64 3.28
CA GLU A 84 15.50 2.69 2.31
C GLU A 84 14.16 2.78 3.04
N LEU A 85 13.40 3.85 2.75
CA LEU A 85 12.08 4.06 3.32
C LEU A 85 11.00 3.63 2.34
N TYR A 86 10.12 2.72 2.75
CA TYR A 86 8.99 2.33 1.91
C TYR A 86 7.94 3.43 1.81
N VAL A 87 7.40 3.60 0.60
CA VAL A 87 6.35 4.57 0.31
C VAL A 87 5.30 4.01 -0.66
N GLN A 88 4.07 4.51 -0.51
CA GLN A 88 3.05 4.51 -1.57
C GLN A 88 2.65 5.94 -1.86
N LEU A 89 2.61 6.29 -3.14
CA LEU A 89 2.41 7.65 -3.60
C LEU A 89 1.65 7.67 -4.92
N GLN A 90 1.07 8.82 -5.25
CA GLN A 90 0.59 9.10 -6.59
C GLN A 90 1.60 9.98 -7.32
N GLY A 91 2.04 9.52 -8.48
CA GLY A 91 3.02 10.24 -9.29
C GLY A 91 3.09 9.75 -10.72
N GLY A 92 3.92 10.40 -11.51
CA GLY A 92 4.19 10.05 -12.90
C GLY A 92 5.49 10.65 -13.39
N VAL A 93 6.01 10.14 -14.49
CA VAL A 93 7.22 10.68 -15.14
C VAL A 93 6.80 11.66 -16.21
N ASP A 94 7.44 12.83 -16.25
CA ASP A 94 7.33 13.76 -17.37
C ASP A 94 8.53 13.57 -18.32
N PRO A 95 8.31 13.05 -19.54
CA PRO A 95 9.37 12.88 -20.52
C PRO A 95 10.07 14.18 -20.92
N GLN A 96 9.44 15.34 -20.70
CA GLN A 96 10.04 16.65 -21.01
C GLN A 96 10.93 17.19 -19.88
N GLN A 97 10.92 16.58 -18.69
CA GLN A 97 11.66 17.03 -17.50
C GLN A 97 12.69 16.00 -17.04
N ASP A 98 13.57 15.58 -17.95
CA ASP A 98 14.66 14.63 -17.68
C ASP A 98 14.19 13.30 -17.05
N ASN A 99 12.95 12.89 -17.32
CA ASN A 99 12.32 11.71 -16.72
C ASN A 99 12.34 11.69 -15.18
N LYS A 100 12.25 12.86 -14.53
CA LYS A 100 12.08 12.93 -13.07
C LYS A 100 10.69 12.44 -12.67
N LEU A 101 10.61 11.74 -11.54
CA LEU A 101 9.35 11.29 -10.97
C LEU A 101 8.68 12.48 -10.25
N TRP A 102 7.58 12.95 -10.82
CA TRP A 102 6.74 13.98 -10.24
C TRP A 102 5.79 13.33 -9.22
N VAL A 103 5.95 13.67 -7.93
CA VAL A 103 5.10 13.13 -6.86
C VAL A 103 4.06 14.16 -6.43
N ASN A 104 2.78 13.79 -6.55
CA ASN A 104 1.64 14.64 -6.23
C ASN A 104 1.17 14.50 -4.79
N SER A 105 1.03 13.26 -4.35
CA SER A 105 0.47 12.92 -3.04
C SER A 105 1.10 11.65 -2.51
N ILE A 106 1.06 11.53 -1.18
CA ILE A 106 1.52 10.36 -0.45
C ILE A 106 0.32 9.67 0.21
N ASP A 107 0.28 8.36 0.10
CA ASP A 107 -0.73 7.51 0.71
C ASP A 107 -0.17 6.77 1.92
N THR A 108 1.05 6.25 1.81
CA THR A 108 1.72 5.51 2.88
C THR A 108 3.19 5.87 2.96
N VAL A 109 3.72 6.05 4.17
CA VAL A 109 5.16 6.22 4.42
C VAL A 109 5.53 5.48 5.69
N GLY A 110 6.48 4.54 5.60
CA GLY A 110 6.97 3.77 6.76
C GLY A 110 7.35 2.34 6.40
N GLY A 111 8.24 1.76 7.21
CA GLY A 111 8.86 0.46 6.97
C GLY A 111 10.06 0.54 6.00
N THR A 112 10.57 -0.61 5.58
CA THR A 112 11.81 -0.73 4.78
C THR A 112 11.52 -1.35 3.42
N ALA A 113 12.55 -1.63 2.61
CA ALA A 113 12.39 -2.39 1.37
C ALA A 113 11.64 -3.71 1.55
N GLN A 114 11.76 -4.37 2.71
CA GLN A 114 11.00 -5.58 3.03
C GLN A 114 9.49 -5.37 2.95
N THR A 115 8.98 -4.15 3.19
CA THR A 115 7.57 -3.82 3.03
C THR A 115 7.05 -4.10 1.61
N CYS A 116 7.90 -4.08 0.58
CA CYS A 116 7.51 -4.47 -0.78
C CYS A 116 6.99 -5.92 -0.87
N SER A 117 7.44 -6.83 0.00
CA SER A 117 6.92 -8.22 0.05
C SER A 117 5.62 -8.37 0.83
N PHE A 118 5.22 -7.36 1.61
CA PHE A 118 3.98 -7.40 2.37
C PHE A 118 2.84 -6.83 1.52
N ARG A 119 2.25 -7.71 0.72
CA ARG A 119 1.04 -7.41 -0.05
C ARG A 119 -0.18 -7.87 0.73
N LEU A 120 -1.16 -6.98 0.85
CA LEU A 120 -2.44 -7.24 1.51
C LEU A 120 -3.41 -7.93 0.53
N GLU A 121 -2.92 -8.97 -0.14
CA GLU A 121 -3.71 -9.76 -1.09
C GLU A 121 -4.83 -10.50 -0.34
N GLY A 122 -5.99 -10.56 -0.96
CA GLY A 122 -7.21 -11.08 -0.39
C GLY A 122 -7.94 -10.21 0.62
N LEU A 123 -7.35 -9.09 1.05
CA LEU A 123 -7.97 -8.18 2.00
C LEU A 123 -8.66 -7.02 1.28
N GLN A 124 -9.80 -6.58 1.80
CA GLN A 124 -10.35 -5.26 1.48
C GLN A 124 -9.59 -4.18 2.23
N PHE A 125 -9.33 -4.41 3.52
CA PHE A 125 -8.53 -3.53 4.37
C PHE A 125 -7.74 -4.34 5.41
N ARG A 126 -6.60 -3.79 5.83
CA ARG A 126 -5.96 -4.14 7.10
C ARG A 126 -6.01 -2.91 8.00
N ALA A 127 -6.59 -3.07 9.18
CA ALA A 127 -6.58 -2.05 10.22
C ALA A 127 -5.72 -2.53 11.39
N ALA A 128 -4.99 -1.63 12.03
CA ALA A 128 -4.15 -1.97 13.17
C ALA A 128 -3.94 -0.76 14.08
N SER A 129 -3.62 -1.04 15.34
CA SER A 129 -3.05 -0.06 16.27
C SER A 129 -1.91 -0.69 17.04
N SER A 130 -0.95 0.15 17.43
CA SER A 130 0.12 -0.22 18.35
C SER A 130 -0.24 0.09 19.82
N ASP A 131 -1.25 0.91 20.08
CA ASP A 131 -1.74 1.24 21.42
C ASP A 131 -3.28 1.27 21.52
N PRO A 132 -3.92 0.26 22.16
CA PRO A 132 -3.33 -1.04 22.46
C PRO A 132 -3.05 -1.83 21.17
N VAL A 133 -2.20 -2.85 21.24
CA VAL A 133 -1.86 -3.67 20.07
C VAL A 133 -3.05 -4.49 19.57
N TRP A 134 -3.49 -4.23 18.34
CA TRP A 134 -4.45 -5.07 17.63
C TRP A 134 -4.26 -4.99 16.12
N VAL A 135 -4.70 -6.04 15.41
CA VAL A 135 -4.72 -6.12 13.94
C VAL A 135 -6.04 -6.75 13.51
N ALA A 136 -6.76 -6.09 12.60
CA ALA A 136 -7.96 -6.60 11.95
C ALA A 136 -7.70 -6.77 10.45
N ASP A 137 -7.75 -8.02 10.00
CA ASP A 137 -7.73 -8.39 8.59
C ASP A 137 -9.18 -8.49 8.10
N ILE A 138 -9.56 -7.57 7.21
CA ILE A 138 -10.93 -7.40 6.73
C ILE A 138 -11.00 -7.94 5.31
N MET A 139 -11.74 -9.04 5.13
CA MET A 139 -11.98 -9.72 3.86
C MET A 139 -13.45 -9.55 3.45
N ALA A 140 -13.78 -9.95 2.21
CA ALA A 140 -15.17 -10.01 1.79
C ALA A 140 -15.93 -11.03 2.66
N GLY A 141 -16.94 -10.57 3.42
CA GLY A 141 -17.79 -11.42 4.24
C GLY A 141 -17.21 -11.84 5.59
N GLN A 142 -15.94 -11.56 5.89
CA GLN A 142 -15.28 -12.04 7.10
C GLN A 142 -14.25 -11.04 7.63
N VAL A 143 -14.18 -10.90 8.96
CA VAL A 143 -13.11 -10.18 9.65
C VAL A 143 -12.39 -11.12 10.62
N THR A 144 -11.06 -11.08 10.63
CA THR A 144 -10.24 -11.71 11.67
C THR A 144 -9.51 -10.65 12.48
N VAL A 145 -9.74 -10.63 13.80
CA VAL A 145 -9.13 -9.69 14.74
C VAL A 145 -8.15 -10.42 15.65
N LYS A 146 -6.89 -9.99 15.68
CA LYS A 146 -5.90 -10.36 16.68
C LYS A 146 -5.76 -9.18 17.65
N SER A 147 -5.99 -9.40 18.93
CA SER A 147 -5.90 -8.34 19.95
C SER A 147 -5.11 -8.85 21.16
N VAL A 148 -4.45 -7.94 21.87
CA VAL A 148 -3.85 -8.21 23.19
C VAL A 148 -4.82 -7.94 24.33
N ASN A 149 -5.93 -7.23 24.07
CA ASN A 149 -6.94 -6.91 25.06
C ASN A 149 -8.33 -6.87 24.43
N PRO A 150 -9.16 -7.91 24.59
CA PRO A 150 -8.80 -9.21 25.17
C PRO A 150 -7.77 -9.96 24.32
N LEU A 151 -6.88 -10.71 24.96
CA LEU A 151 -5.87 -11.50 24.26
C LEU A 151 -6.53 -12.63 23.47
N GLY A 152 -6.31 -12.65 22.16
CA GLY A 152 -6.79 -13.74 21.32
C GLY A 152 -6.84 -13.43 19.83
N SER A 153 -7.34 -14.42 19.09
CA SER A 153 -7.68 -14.31 17.66
C SER A 153 -9.16 -14.64 17.51
N TYR A 154 -9.93 -13.73 16.93
CA TYR A 154 -11.38 -13.80 16.81
C TYR A 154 -11.76 -13.69 15.34
N SER A 155 -12.70 -14.52 14.88
CA SER A 155 -13.19 -14.48 13.50
C SER A 155 -14.69 -14.23 13.50
N PHE A 156 -15.12 -13.27 12.69
CA PHE A 156 -16.49 -12.79 12.62
C PHE A 156 -16.98 -12.87 11.17
N GLN A 157 -18.23 -13.29 10.98
CA GLN A 157 -18.92 -13.14 9.70
C GLN A 157 -19.47 -11.72 9.64
N THR A 158 -19.18 -10.97 8.58
CA THR A 158 -19.47 -9.54 8.50
C THR A 158 -20.08 -9.13 7.18
N VAL A 159 -20.89 -8.08 7.18
CA VAL A 159 -21.41 -7.39 5.99
C VAL A 159 -20.81 -5.99 5.89
N ASN A 160 -20.49 -5.54 4.67
CA ASN A 160 -20.13 -4.15 4.40
C ASN A 160 -21.42 -3.34 4.13
N GLU A 161 -21.86 -2.56 5.13
CA GLU A 161 -23.11 -1.78 5.03
C GLU A 161 -22.98 -0.59 4.07
N SER A 162 -21.76 -0.07 3.86
CA SER A 162 -21.52 1.04 2.93
C SER A 162 -21.84 0.65 1.48
N GLU A 163 -21.40 -0.54 1.04
CA GLU A 163 -21.73 -1.06 -0.30
C GLU A 163 -23.24 -1.34 -0.47
N GLN A 164 -23.93 -1.69 0.61
CA GLN A 164 -25.36 -1.96 0.57
C GLN A 164 -26.19 -0.67 0.40
N ALA A 165 -25.77 0.43 1.03
CA ALA A 165 -26.43 1.72 0.91
C ALA A 165 -26.36 2.27 -0.53
N ASP A 166 -25.20 2.15 -1.17
CA ASP A 166 -25.01 2.59 -2.56
C ASP A 166 -25.92 1.80 -3.51
N ASN A 167 -25.99 0.48 -3.35
CA ASN A 167 -26.85 -0.38 -4.16
C ASN A 167 -28.35 -0.14 -3.93
N ALA A 168 -28.78 0.17 -2.69
CA ALA A 168 -30.17 0.48 -2.39
C ALA A 168 -30.63 1.80 -3.02
N SER A 169 -29.72 2.76 -3.17
CA SER A 169 -30.02 4.05 -3.82
C SER A 169 -30.25 3.90 -5.33
N ILE A 170 -29.51 3.00 -6.00
CA ILE A 170 -29.61 2.74 -7.44
C ILE A 170 -30.97 2.10 -7.79
N ASN A 171 -31.45 1.15 -6.98
CA ASN A 171 -32.70 0.45 -7.27
C ASN A 171 -33.95 1.33 -7.05
N LYS A 172 -33.88 2.34 -6.16
CA LYS A 172 -35.01 3.22 -5.89
C LYS A 172 -35.32 4.18 -7.04
N THR A 173 -34.35 4.47 -7.90
CA THR A 173 -34.55 5.32 -9.09
C THR A 173 -35.17 4.55 -10.27
N ALA A 174 -35.10 3.22 -10.29
CA ALA A 174 -35.61 2.41 -11.39
C ALA A 174 -37.13 2.12 -11.30
N GLU A 175 -37.75 2.25 -10.12
CA GLU A 175 -39.19 1.96 -9.93
C GLU A 175 -40.10 3.20 -9.98
N ALA A 176 -39.55 4.41 -10.13
CA ALA A 176 -40.32 5.66 -10.14
C ALA A 176 -40.69 6.19 -11.54
N ASP A 177 -40.31 5.51 -12.62
CA ASP A 177 -40.48 5.97 -14.01
C ASP A 177 -41.33 5.02 -14.88
N VAL A 178 -42.33 4.36 -14.29
CA VAL A 178 -43.31 3.53 -15.01
C VAL A 178 -44.73 3.75 -14.46
N THR A 179 -45.23 5.00 -14.49
CA THR A 179 -46.67 5.28 -14.43
C THR A 179 -47.01 6.59 -15.17
N GLU A 180 -46.90 6.54 -16.48
CA GLU A 180 -47.54 7.44 -17.46
C GLU A 180 -47.79 6.50 -18.66
N THR A 181 -48.99 6.07 -19.05
CA THR A 181 -50.24 6.77 -19.35
C THR A 181 -51.36 5.73 -19.48
N ASP A 182 -52.51 5.93 -18.81
CA ASP A 182 -53.81 5.85 -19.47
C ASP A 182 -54.91 6.37 -18.53
N ALA A 183 -55.26 7.64 -18.72
CA ALA A 183 -56.44 8.24 -18.13
C ALA A 183 -57.59 8.10 -19.12
N THR A 184 -58.63 7.35 -18.74
CA THR A 184 -59.98 7.51 -19.31
C THR A 184 -60.94 7.86 -18.17
N GLU A 185 -61.70 8.91 -18.42
CA GLU A 185 -62.61 9.64 -17.54
C GLU A 185 -63.73 8.79 -16.92
N ALA A 186 -64.12 9.10 -15.67
CA ALA A 186 -65.53 9.16 -15.24
C ALA A 186 -65.68 9.76 -13.82
N ASN A 187 -66.06 11.04 -13.79
CA ASN A 187 -67.13 11.68 -13.02
C ASN A 187 -67.71 11.01 -11.74
N GLY A 188 -67.79 11.76 -10.61
CA GLY A 188 -68.61 11.36 -9.45
C GLY A 188 -68.39 12.13 -8.13
N THR A 189 -68.98 13.32 -8.03
CA THR A 189 -69.78 13.93 -6.93
C THR A 189 -69.61 13.55 -5.44
N GLU A 190 -69.29 14.59 -4.63
CA GLU A 190 -69.73 14.99 -3.27
C GLU A 190 -69.63 14.09 -2.00
N ALA A 191 -69.61 14.83 -0.86
CA ALA A 191 -69.82 14.45 0.54
C ALA A 191 -68.61 13.87 1.28
N GLU A 192 -68.34 14.10 2.57
CA GLU A 192 -68.89 14.93 3.65
C GLU A 192 -67.94 14.69 4.85
N SER A 193 -67.97 15.61 5.81
CA SER A 193 -67.19 15.70 7.05
C SER A 193 -66.80 14.39 7.76
N THR A 194 -65.62 14.38 8.41
CA THR A 194 -65.57 14.01 9.84
C THR A 194 -64.31 14.55 10.52
N GLU A 195 -64.53 15.37 11.55
CA GLU A 195 -63.57 15.64 12.62
C GLU A 195 -63.31 14.33 13.39
N THR A 196 -62.06 14.11 13.80
CA THR A 196 -61.81 13.22 14.95
C THR A 196 -60.58 13.70 15.71
N ASN A 197 -60.84 14.22 16.91
CA ASN A 197 -59.88 14.37 17.99
C ASN A 197 -59.33 13.00 18.41
N GLY A 198 -58.04 12.94 18.68
CA GLY A 198 -57.37 11.72 19.14
C GLY A 198 -55.99 12.02 19.71
N THR A 199 -55.97 12.68 20.87
CA THR A 199 -54.83 12.74 21.79
C THR A 199 -54.55 11.33 22.30
N GLU A 200 -53.34 10.79 22.09
CA GLU A 200 -52.75 9.88 23.07
C GLU A 200 -51.22 9.84 22.96
N ALA A 201 -50.63 10.16 24.10
CA ALA A 201 -49.21 10.14 24.37
C ALA A 201 -48.75 8.69 24.55
N ASN A 202 -47.62 8.33 23.95
CA ASN A 202 -46.74 7.34 24.55
C ASN A 202 -45.29 7.64 24.17
N GLY A 203 -44.57 8.20 25.14
CA GLY A 203 -43.15 8.48 25.04
C GLY A 203 -42.36 7.19 25.18
N THR A 204 -41.64 6.83 24.12
CA THR A 204 -40.46 5.97 24.23
C THR A 204 -39.30 6.79 23.70
N ALA A 205 -38.44 7.23 24.62
CA ALA A 205 -37.26 8.01 24.31
C ALA A 205 -36.20 7.11 23.66
N GLU A 206 -36.33 6.88 22.35
CA GLU A 206 -35.18 6.53 21.53
C GLU A 206 -34.36 7.81 21.35
N ALA A 207 -33.17 7.81 21.96
CA ALA A 207 -32.14 8.81 21.73
C ALA A 207 -31.69 8.70 20.26
N SER A 208 -32.43 9.36 19.38
CA SER A 208 -31.98 9.72 18.06
C SER A 208 -30.82 10.70 18.23
N GLU A 209 -29.60 10.17 18.23
CA GLU A 209 -28.37 10.93 18.07
C GLU A 209 -28.47 11.67 16.73
N ARG A 210 -29.02 12.87 16.83
CA ARG A 210 -29.17 13.81 15.73
C ARG A 210 -27.76 14.24 15.35
N SER A 211 -27.24 13.57 14.33
CA SER A 211 -26.03 13.87 13.58
C SER A 211 -25.99 15.37 13.26
N GLY A 212 -25.30 16.13 14.10
CA GLY A 212 -25.03 17.54 13.91
C GLY A 212 -23.99 17.69 12.82
N GLY A 213 -24.33 18.44 11.77
CA GLY A 213 -23.53 18.66 10.56
C GLY A 213 -22.23 19.41 10.82
N GLY A 214 -21.25 18.73 11.40
CA GLY A 214 -19.84 19.06 11.29
C GLY A 214 -19.24 18.20 10.18
N THR A 215 -18.69 18.86 9.15
CA THR A 215 -17.75 18.31 8.14
C THR A 215 -17.52 16.82 8.27
N GLY A 216 -18.42 16.05 7.65
CA GLY A 216 -18.56 14.62 7.84
C GLY A 216 -17.22 13.94 7.61
N SER A 217 -16.75 13.24 8.63
CA SER A 217 -15.73 12.23 8.45
C SER A 217 -16.26 11.22 7.43
N ASP A 218 -15.74 11.24 6.19
CA ASP A 218 -16.19 10.36 5.12
C ASP A 218 -15.86 8.90 5.47
N VAL A 219 -16.84 8.22 6.05
CA VAL A 219 -16.77 6.77 6.31
C VAL A 219 -16.88 6.06 4.97
N ILE A 220 -15.78 5.45 4.51
CA ILE A 220 -15.72 4.78 3.22
C ILE A 220 -16.10 3.30 3.30
N ALA A 221 -16.06 2.70 4.49
CA ALA A 221 -16.50 1.34 4.71
C ALA A 221 -16.96 1.14 6.16
N LEU A 222 -18.06 0.40 6.33
CA LEU A 222 -18.62 0.04 7.62
C LEU A 222 -18.92 -1.46 7.65
N TYR A 223 -18.17 -2.19 8.46
CA TYR A 223 -18.33 -3.63 8.65
C TYR A 223 -19.07 -3.92 9.94
N ARG A 224 -20.11 -4.74 9.88
CA ARG A 224 -20.82 -5.25 11.07
C ARG A 224 -20.93 -6.76 11.06
N GLU A 225 -20.84 -7.35 12.25
CA GLU A 225 -21.12 -8.76 12.46
C GLU A 225 -22.56 -9.10 12.05
N THR A 226 -22.74 -10.17 11.27
CA THR A 226 -24.06 -10.60 10.78
C THR A 226 -24.83 -11.42 11.81
N VAL A 227 -24.13 -12.03 12.77
CA VAL A 227 -24.73 -12.87 13.80
C VAL A 227 -25.20 -11.98 14.96
N PRO A 228 -26.45 -12.13 15.43
CA PRO A 228 -26.94 -11.37 16.57
C PRO A 228 -26.10 -11.63 17.82
N ALA A 229 -25.37 -10.61 18.27
CA ALA A 229 -24.62 -10.63 19.51
C ALA A 229 -25.03 -9.41 20.36
N LYS A 230 -24.97 -9.54 21.70
CA LYS A 230 -25.25 -8.40 22.59
C LYS A 230 -24.28 -7.23 22.39
N LYS A 231 -23.07 -7.53 21.88
CA LYS A 231 -21.99 -6.57 21.63
C LYS A 231 -21.27 -6.97 20.33
N PRO A 232 -21.89 -6.71 19.17
CA PRO A 232 -21.37 -7.18 17.90
C PRO A 232 -20.05 -6.48 17.54
N LEU A 233 -19.22 -7.15 16.76
CA LEU A 233 -18.10 -6.48 16.09
C LEU A 233 -18.63 -5.38 15.17
N GLN A 234 -18.01 -4.21 15.24
CA GLN A 234 -18.16 -3.16 14.23
C GLN A 234 -16.80 -2.58 13.87
N ILE A 235 -16.51 -2.36 12.58
CA ILE A 235 -15.31 -1.64 12.13
C ILE A 235 -15.73 -0.55 11.15
N LYS A 236 -15.30 0.69 11.40
CA LYS A 236 -15.42 1.83 10.49
C LYS A 236 -14.05 2.15 9.90
N ILE A 237 -14.01 2.34 8.59
CA ILE A 237 -12.85 2.88 7.88
C ILE A 237 -13.19 4.29 7.42
N ILE A 238 -12.36 5.24 7.80
CA ILE A 238 -12.55 6.66 7.58
C ILE A 238 -11.48 7.17 6.60
N GLN A 239 -11.88 7.95 5.59
CA GLN A 239 -10.98 8.64 4.66
C GLN A 239 -10.25 9.80 5.36
N LYS A 240 -9.34 9.46 6.26
CA LYS A 240 -8.52 10.39 7.01
C LYS A 240 -7.15 9.79 7.22
N ARG A 241 -6.09 10.54 6.88
CA ARG A 241 -4.72 10.12 7.14
C ARG A 241 -4.51 9.84 8.64
N CYS A 242 -3.77 8.79 8.93
CA CYS A 242 -3.50 8.30 10.26
C CYS A 242 -1.99 8.08 10.41
N VAL A 243 -1.42 8.55 11.51
CA VAL A 243 -0.02 8.29 11.87
C VAL A 243 -0.04 7.34 13.05
N ASP A 244 0.55 6.16 12.89
CA ASP A 244 0.72 5.21 13.99
C ASP A 244 1.67 5.81 15.04
N SER A 245 1.22 5.90 16.28
CA SER A 245 1.91 6.66 17.34
C SER A 245 3.25 6.05 17.75
N GLU A 246 3.41 4.73 17.60
CA GLU A 246 4.62 4.00 18.00
C GLU A 246 5.66 3.98 16.88
N THR A 247 5.23 3.69 15.65
CA THR A 247 6.13 3.52 14.51
C THR A 247 6.33 4.80 13.71
N GLY A 248 5.45 5.80 13.89
CA GLY A 248 5.39 7.00 13.05
C GLY A 248 4.85 6.76 11.64
N THR A 249 4.44 5.52 11.31
CA THR A 249 3.99 5.13 9.96
C THR A 249 2.76 5.93 9.57
N LEU A 250 2.84 6.64 8.43
CA LEU A 250 1.70 7.30 7.82
C LEU A 250 0.90 6.30 7.00
N LEU A 251 -0.41 6.25 7.22
CA LEU A 251 -1.37 5.44 6.50
C LEU A 251 -2.55 6.30 6.01
N PRO A 252 -3.23 5.90 4.92
CA PRO A 252 -4.22 6.75 4.27
C PRO A 252 -5.58 6.79 4.99
N PHE A 253 -5.84 5.85 5.91
CA PHE A 253 -7.12 5.72 6.59
C PHE A 253 -6.98 5.66 8.10
N THR A 254 -8.01 6.16 8.79
CA THR A 254 -8.24 5.91 10.22
C THR A 254 -9.23 4.75 10.35
N ALA A 255 -9.03 3.91 11.35
CA ALA A 255 -9.94 2.83 11.69
C ALA A 255 -10.50 3.02 13.11
N GLU A 256 -11.80 2.82 13.25
CA GLU A 256 -12.46 2.68 14.55
C GLU A 256 -13.09 1.30 14.64
N MET A 257 -12.74 0.53 15.67
CA MET A 257 -13.27 -0.79 15.91
C MET A 257 -14.00 -0.83 17.26
N SER A 258 -15.25 -1.30 17.26
CA SER A 258 -15.94 -1.72 18.48
C SER A 258 -15.85 -3.23 18.60
N LEU A 259 -15.16 -3.72 19.62
CA LEU A 259 -14.97 -5.15 19.91
C LEU A 259 -15.37 -5.43 21.36
N PHE A 260 -16.36 -6.30 21.56
CA PHE A 260 -16.96 -6.61 22.87
C PHE A 260 -17.41 -5.36 23.66
N GLY A 261 -17.87 -4.33 22.95
CA GLY A 261 -18.33 -3.06 23.49
C GLY A 261 -17.22 -2.13 23.99
N ARG A 262 -15.97 -2.39 23.60
CA ARG A 262 -14.85 -1.46 23.77
C ARG A 262 -14.50 -0.86 22.43
N LEU A 263 -14.23 0.44 22.41
CA LEU A 263 -13.80 1.18 21.23
C LEU A 263 -12.27 1.16 21.15
N TYR A 264 -11.76 0.87 19.97
CA TYR A 264 -10.35 0.90 19.61
C TYR A 264 -10.17 1.83 18.42
N GLN A 265 -9.11 2.62 18.44
CA GLN A 265 -8.69 3.44 17.32
C GLN A 265 -7.40 2.89 16.76
N GLY A 266 -7.18 3.12 15.48
CA GLY A 266 -5.97 2.70 14.78
C GLY A 266 -5.91 3.28 13.38
N CYS A 267 -4.93 2.83 12.61
CA CYS A 267 -4.74 3.20 11.23
C CYS A 267 -5.12 2.04 10.32
N ALA A 268 -5.50 2.34 9.09
CA ALA A 268 -5.85 1.33 8.09
C ALA A 268 -5.21 1.59 6.74
N ARG A 269 -5.03 0.50 6.01
CA ARG A 269 -4.55 0.47 4.63
C ARG A 269 -5.47 -0.42 3.79
N LYS A 270 -5.76 0.03 2.57
CA LYS A 270 -6.54 -0.75 1.61
C LYS A 270 -5.74 -1.95 1.13
N GLY A 271 -6.39 -3.11 1.07
CA GLY A 271 -5.83 -4.32 0.51
C GLY A 271 -6.09 -4.47 -0.98
N HIS A 272 -5.76 -5.64 -1.51
CA HIS A 272 -6.06 -6.04 -2.87
C HIS A 272 -6.98 -7.26 -2.78
N PRO A 273 -8.28 -7.18 -3.11
CA PRO A 273 -9.17 -8.33 -3.00
C PRO A 273 -8.66 -9.52 -3.83
N VAL A 274 -8.98 -10.77 -3.45
CA VAL A 274 -8.47 -11.99 -4.15
C VAL A 274 -8.85 -11.99 -5.63
N ASN A 275 -9.98 -11.37 -5.96
CA ASN A 275 -10.46 -11.21 -7.33
C ASN A 275 -9.66 -10.15 -8.12
N SER A 276 -8.69 -9.49 -7.51
CA SER A 276 -7.72 -8.67 -8.23
C SER A 276 -6.87 -9.60 -9.10
N GLU A 277 -7.13 -9.49 -10.40
CA GLU A 277 -6.27 -9.80 -11.53
C GLU A 277 -5.19 -10.86 -11.27
N ILE A 278 -5.51 -12.11 -11.59
CA ILE A 278 -4.51 -13.19 -11.76
C ILE A 278 -3.57 -12.85 -12.91
N ASN A 279 -4.03 -12.05 -13.87
CA ASN A 279 -3.20 -11.53 -14.95
C ASN A 279 -2.05 -10.67 -14.43
N GLY A 280 -0.91 -10.76 -15.11
CA GLY A 280 0.33 -10.10 -14.69
C GLY A 280 1.55 -10.97 -14.99
N PHE A 281 2.71 -10.51 -14.53
CA PHE A 281 3.96 -11.19 -14.70
C PHE A 281 4.32 -11.93 -13.42
N TYR A 282 4.80 -13.15 -13.54
CA TYR A 282 5.25 -13.94 -12.41
C TYR A 282 6.65 -14.43 -12.69
N TRP A 283 7.53 -14.31 -11.72
CA TRP A 283 8.93 -14.69 -11.89
C TRP A 283 9.42 -15.59 -10.78
N TYR A 284 10.41 -16.40 -11.11
CA TYR A 284 11.12 -17.29 -10.22
C TYR A 284 12.57 -17.40 -10.68
N GLN A 285 13.51 -17.20 -9.76
CA GLN A 285 14.94 -17.29 -10.04
C GLN A 285 15.64 -18.00 -8.88
N PRO A 286 15.89 -19.32 -8.99
CA PRO A 286 16.74 -20.01 -8.04
C PRO A 286 18.19 -19.56 -8.20
N GLU A 287 18.96 -19.63 -7.12
CA GLU A 287 20.40 -19.37 -7.18
C GLU A 287 21.10 -20.33 -8.16
N GLY A 288 21.90 -19.77 -9.08
CA GLY A 288 22.69 -20.54 -10.04
C GLY A 288 21.89 -21.30 -11.10
N ARG A 289 20.59 -21.04 -11.26
CA ARG A 289 19.72 -21.69 -12.24
C ARG A 289 19.08 -20.69 -13.20
N SER A 290 18.41 -21.22 -14.23
CA SER A 290 17.66 -20.43 -15.18
C SER A 290 16.60 -19.57 -14.50
N GLN A 291 16.45 -18.34 -14.98
CA GLN A 291 15.35 -17.48 -14.60
C GLN A 291 14.11 -17.89 -15.39
N VAL A 292 12.97 -18.01 -14.73
CA VAL A 292 11.70 -18.34 -15.37
C VAL A 292 10.70 -17.24 -15.07
N MET A 293 10.07 -16.73 -16.13
CA MET A 293 9.03 -15.73 -16.05
C MET A 293 7.83 -16.20 -16.86
N PHE A 294 6.62 -15.90 -16.42
CA PHE A 294 5.45 -16.03 -17.27
C PHE A 294 4.51 -14.84 -17.16
N LYS A 295 3.89 -14.49 -18.28
CA LYS A 295 2.86 -13.46 -18.41
C LYS A 295 1.51 -14.16 -18.53
N LEU A 296 0.60 -13.85 -17.61
CA LEU A 296 -0.80 -14.25 -17.68
C LEU A 296 -1.59 -13.08 -18.23
N SER A 297 -2.18 -13.24 -19.42
CA SER A 297 -3.04 -12.25 -20.05
C SER A 297 -4.49 -12.43 -19.63
N SER A 298 -5.29 -11.35 -19.65
CA SER A 298 -6.71 -11.37 -19.28
C SER A 298 -7.57 -12.24 -20.21
N ASP A 299 -7.11 -12.49 -21.44
CA ASP A 299 -7.73 -13.35 -22.44
C ASP A 299 -7.37 -14.85 -22.30
N GLN A 300 -6.87 -15.25 -21.12
CA GLN A 300 -6.49 -16.62 -20.80
C GLN A 300 -5.27 -17.15 -21.57
N ARG A 301 -4.48 -16.29 -22.23
CA ARG A 301 -3.18 -16.69 -22.78
C ARG A 301 -2.10 -16.66 -21.71
N VAL A 302 -1.16 -17.61 -21.79
CA VAL A 302 0.07 -17.61 -21.01
C VAL A 302 1.27 -17.65 -21.95
N GLN A 303 2.26 -16.82 -21.65
CA GLN A 303 3.58 -16.88 -22.27
C GLN A 303 4.60 -17.15 -21.18
N LEU A 304 5.41 -18.19 -21.35
CA LEU A 304 6.50 -18.55 -20.45
C LEU A 304 7.82 -18.24 -21.15
N VAL A 305 8.73 -17.57 -20.46
CA VAL A 305 10.09 -17.28 -20.92
C VAL A 305 11.06 -17.86 -19.91
N THR A 306 11.94 -18.74 -20.39
CA THR A 306 13.04 -19.29 -19.60
C THR A 306 14.35 -18.74 -20.15
N ARG A 307 15.16 -18.14 -19.29
CA ARG A 307 16.49 -17.65 -19.64
C ARG A 307 17.56 -18.45 -18.92
N ASP A 308 18.46 -19.08 -19.69
CA ASP A 308 19.59 -19.82 -19.14
C ASP A 308 20.69 -18.90 -18.58
N SER A 309 21.69 -19.47 -17.91
CA SER A 309 22.81 -18.72 -17.33
C SER A 309 23.70 -18.02 -18.37
N ARG A 310 23.53 -18.31 -19.67
CA ARG A 310 24.24 -17.65 -20.78
C ARG A 310 23.41 -16.51 -21.38
N GLY A 311 22.24 -16.21 -20.82
CA GLY A 311 21.32 -15.21 -21.34
C GLY A 311 20.45 -15.69 -22.49
N LYS A 312 20.56 -16.97 -22.92
CA LYS A 312 19.72 -17.48 -23.99
C LYS A 312 18.30 -17.67 -23.47
N ALA A 313 17.34 -16.98 -24.08
CA ALA A 313 15.94 -17.11 -23.78
C ALA A 313 15.22 -18.11 -24.71
N VAL A 314 14.24 -18.80 -24.16
CA VAL A 314 13.27 -19.64 -24.88
C VAL A 314 11.88 -19.23 -24.44
N ALA A 315 11.02 -18.91 -25.41
CA ALA A 315 9.64 -18.55 -25.18
C ALA A 315 8.70 -19.69 -25.58
N GLU A 316 7.77 -20.00 -24.69
CA GLU A 316 6.74 -21.02 -24.84
C GLU A 316 5.37 -20.39 -24.61
N ARG A 317 4.34 -20.96 -25.23
CA ARG A 317 3.00 -20.36 -25.23
C ARG A 317 1.94 -21.39 -24.89
N GLY A 318 0.85 -20.91 -24.32
CA GLY A 318 -0.25 -21.75 -23.90
C GLY A 318 -1.49 -20.98 -23.49
N ARG A 319 -2.37 -21.68 -22.80
CA ARG A 319 -3.57 -21.11 -22.18
C ARG A 319 -3.60 -21.42 -20.71
N TRP A 320 -4.19 -20.53 -19.92
CA TRP A 320 -4.39 -20.76 -18.49
C TRP A 320 -5.88 -20.82 -18.15
N GLN A 321 -6.21 -21.60 -17.12
CA GLN A 321 -7.56 -21.70 -16.58
C GLN A 321 -7.51 -21.68 -15.05
N TYR A 322 -8.30 -20.80 -14.44
CA TYR A 322 -8.48 -20.78 -12.99
C TYR A 322 -9.68 -21.64 -12.60
N LEU A 323 -9.47 -22.54 -11.63
CA LEU A 323 -10.48 -23.45 -11.15
C LEU A 323 -11.13 -22.91 -9.87
N GLN A 324 -12.38 -23.32 -9.61
CA GLN A 324 -13.08 -23.01 -8.35
C GLN A 324 -12.34 -23.52 -7.10
N SER A 325 -11.46 -24.52 -7.27
CA SER A 325 -10.61 -25.05 -6.21
C SER A 325 -9.44 -24.12 -5.81
N GLY A 326 -9.31 -22.95 -6.45
CA GLY A 326 -8.17 -22.04 -6.25
C GLY A 326 -6.89 -22.46 -6.97
N LYS A 327 -6.98 -23.50 -7.81
CA LYS A 327 -5.86 -23.98 -8.63
C LYS A 327 -5.87 -23.34 -10.02
N LEU A 328 -4.70 -23.24 -10.61
CA LEU A 328 -4.48 -22.67 -11.93
C LEU A 328 -3.82 -23.74 -12.82
N ILE A 329 -4.41 -24.04 -13.97
CA ILE A 329 -3.86 -24.99 -14.94
C ILE A 329 -3.30 -24.21 -16.11
N PHE A 330 -2.07 -24.50 -16.52
CA PHE A 330 -1.50 -24.06 -17.80
C PHE A 330 -1.45 -25.24 -18.77
N SER A 331 -2.00 -25.04 -19.96
CA SER A 331 -1.84 -25.93 -21.11
C SER A 331 -0.85 -25.31 -22.07
N MET A 332 0.38 -25.82 -22.08
CA MET A 332 1.53 -25.23 -22.76
C MET A 332 1.97 -26.06 -23.96
N ARG A 333 2.65 -25.42 -24.90
CA ARG A 333 3.40 -26.05 -26.00
C ARG A 333 4.84 -25.59 -25.96
N ASP A 334 5.76 -26.54 -26.00
CA ASP A 334 7.19 -26.25 -26.09
C ASP A 334 7.62 -25.87 -27.53
N ALA A 335 8.91 -25.61 -27.71
CA ALA A 335 9.47 -25.31 -29.03
C ALA A 335 9.33 -26.46 -30.05
N GLY A 336 9.21 -27.70 -29.59
CA GLY A 336 8.97 -28.90 -30.39
C GLY A 336 7.49 -29.18 -30.67
N GLN A 337 6.58 -28.26 -30.29
CA GLN A 337 5.12 -28.45 -30.36
C GLN A 337 4.59 -29.59 -29.48
N GLN A 338 5.37 -30.06 -28.50
CA GLN A 338 4.89 -31.04 -27.54
C GLN A 338 4.06 -30.34 -26.47
N GLU A 339 2.84 -30.86 -26.27
CA GLU A 339 1.93 -30.34 -25.25
C GLU A 339 2.29 -30.86 -23.87
N TYR A 340 2.21 -29.99 -22.87
CA TYR A 340 2.38 -30.36 -21.47
C TYR A 340 1.49 -29.49 -20.57
N LEU A 341 1.23 -30.01 -19.36
CA LEU A 341 0.40 -29.32 -18.37
C LEU A 341 1.24 -28.88 -17.18
N MET A 342 0.93 -27.70 -16.66
CA MET A 342 1.42 -27.24 -15.36
C MET A 342 0.23 -26.94 -14.46
N LEU A 343 0.32 -27.27 -13.17
CA LEU A 343 -0.69 -27.00 -12.17
C LEU A 343 -0.07 -26.15 -11.07
N PHE A 344 -0.72 -25.05 -10.72
CA PHE A 344 -0.32 -24.17 -9.64
C PHE A 344 -1.41 -24.07 -8.59
N THR A 345 -0.99 -23.82 -7.35
CA THR A 345 -1.86 -23.32 -6.30
C THR A 345 -1.54 -21.85 -6.09
N ARG A 346 -2.56 -20.99 -6.02
CA ARG A 346 -2.39 -19.58 -5.64
C ARG A 346 -2.39 -19.47 -4.11
N GLU A 347 -1.33 -18.92 -3.55
CA GLU A 347 -1.27 -18.61 -2.12
C GLU A 347 -1.97 -17.27 -1.82
N SER A 348 -2.29 -17.04 -0.54
CA SER A 348 -2.99 -15.83 -0.09
C SER A 348 -2.19 -14.55 -0.32
N ASP A 349 -0.86 -14.63 -0.45
CA ASP A 349 0.02 -13.50 -0.78
C ASP A 349 0.16 -13.24 -2.29
N GLY A 350 -0.59 -13.99 -3.11
CA GLY A 350 -0.59 -13.89 -4.56
C GLY A 350 0.50 -14.69 -5.26
N ARG A 351 1.37 -15.41 -4.54
CA ARG A 351 2.35 -16.30 -5.18
C ARG A 351 1.66 -17.48 -5.87
N LEU A 352 2.27 -17.96 -6.95
CA LEU A 352 1.85 -19.18 -7.63
C LEU A 352 2.86 -20.29 -7.33
N VAL A 353 2.42 -21.34 -6.66
CA VAL A 353 3.28 -22.47 -6.28
C VAL A 353 3.03 -23.66 -7.18
N LEU A 354 4.07 -24.09 -7.90
CA LEU A 354 4.01 -25.21 -8.83
C LEU A 354 3.74 -26.54 -8.09
N GLN A 355 2.63 -27.19 -8.42
CA GLN A 355 2.18 -28.47 -7.87
C GLN A 355 2.48 -29.66 -8.79
N THR A 356 2.51 -29.45 -10.10
CA THR A 356 2.99 -30.45 -11.06
C THR A 356 3.31 -29.73 -12.35
N GLY A 357 4.28 -30.23 -13.10
CA GLY A 357 4.67 -29.61 -14.35
C GLY A 357 5.88 -30.29 -14.96
N SER A 358 6.46 -29.60 -15.93
CA SER A 358 7.69 -30.03 -16.55
C SER A 358 8.90 -29.81 -15.61
N GLU A 359 9.48 -30.90 -15.10
CA GLU A 359 10.68 -30.84 -14.25
C GLU A 359 11.89 -30.26 -14.98
N HIS A 360 11.91 -30.27 -16.32
CA HIS A 360 13.00 -29.69 -17.09
C HIS A 360 12.98 -28.15 -17.09
N LEU A 361 11.83 -27.54 -16.78
CA LEU A 361 11.71 -26.09 -16.64
C LEU A 361 11.93 -25.67 -15.19
N VAL A 362 11.14 -26.23 -14.28
CA VAL A 362 11.07 -25.76 -12.89
C VAL A 362 10.75 -26.92 -11.94
N SER A 363 11.42 -26.94 -10.79
CA SER A 363 11.20 -27.97 -9.77
C SER A 363 9.84 -27.81 -9.06
N TYR A 364 9.25 -28.92 -8.64
CA TYR A 364 8.05 -28.92 -7.77
C TYR A 364 8.25 -28.03 -6.53
N GLY A 365 7.20 -27.30 -6.15
CA GLY A 365 7.24 -26.38 -5.01
C GLY A 365 7.85 -25.01 -5.33
N ALA A 366 8.30 -24.76 -6.57
CA ALA A 366 8.73 -23.43 -6.96
C ALA A 366 7.60 -22.40 -6.79
N ALA A 367 7.90 -21.32 -6.08
CA ALA A 367 6.97 -20.25 -5.75
C ALA A 367 7.28 -19.01 -6.58
N PHE A 368 6.43 -18.76 -7.56
CA PHE A 368 6.56 -17.61 -8.46
C PHE A 368 5.93 -16.39 -7.81
N LYS A 369 6.68 -15.28 -7.81
CA LYS A 369 6.26 -14.00 -7.24
C LYS A 369 5.62 -13.14 -8.31
N LEU A 370 4.46 -12.56 -8.01
CA LEU A 370 3.80 -11.60 -8.87
C LEU A 370 4.64 -10.32 -8.94
N TRP A 371 5.05 -9.97 -10.15
CA TRP A 371 5.75 -8.75 -10.50
C TRP A 371 4.82 -7.88 -11.36
N ARG A 372 4.73 -6.61 -10.98
CA ARG A 372 3.93 -5.61 -11.71
C ARG A 372 4.88 -4.50 -12.10
N PRO A 373 5.19 -4.35 -13.40
CA PRO A 373 5.97 -3.21 -13.83
C PRO A 373 5.23 -1.94 -13.42
N SER A 374 5.98 -0.97 -12.90
CA SER A 374 5.49 0.35 -12.56
C SER A 374 4.97 1.08 -13.79
N GLY A 375 5.44 0.73 -14.99
CA GLY A 375 5.11 1.46 -16.22
C GLY A 375 5.82 2.81 -16.34
N LEU A 376 6.75 3.12 -15.43
CA LEU A 376 7.57 4.32 -15.51
C LEU A 376 8.64 4.16 -16.59
N SER A 377 8.87 5.21 -17.37
CA SER A 377 9.93 5.28 -18.38
C SER A 377 11.15 6.06 -17.88
N GLY A 378 12.31 5.86 -18.51
CA GLY A 378 13.48 6.73 -18.35
C GLY A 378 14.23 6.63 -17.02
N GLY A 379 13.98 5.60 -16.22
CA GLY A 379 14.74 5.34 -15.00
C GLY A 379 16.19 4.99 -15.28
N GLN A 380 17.06 5.11 -14.26
CA GLN A 380 18.49 4.82 -14.40
C GLN A 380 18.97 3.86 -13.32
N LEU A 381 19.99 3.07 -13.64
CA LEU A 381 20.68 2.29 -12.62
C LEU A 381 21.40 3.25 -11.69
N LEU A 382 21.06 3.18 -10.40
CA LEU A 382 21.85 3.79 -9.35
C LEU A 382 23.07 2.89 -9.11
N THR A 383 23.97 2.82 -10.09
CA THR A 383 25.27 2.15 -9.93
C THR A 383 25.85 2.70 -8.65
N LYS A 384 26.05 1.84 -7.63
CA LYS A 384 26.44 2.23 -6.27
C LYS A 384 27.40 3.40 -6.37
N LEU A 385 26.88 4.62 -6.21
CA LEU A 385 27.66 5.82 -6.11
C LEU A 385 28.43 5.56 -4.85
N SER A 386 29.64 5.03 -5.02
CA SER A 386 30.54 4.53 -3.99
C SER A 386 30.34 5.47 -2.84
N ALA A 387 29.81 4.97 -1.72
CA ALA A 387 29.53 5.78 -0.56
C ALA A 387 30.87 6.44 -0.23
N GLY A 388 31.03 7.66 -0.74
CA GLY A 388 32.18 8.50 -0.58
C GLY A 388 32.06 9.03 0.82
N ARG A 389 32.06 8.12 1.80
CA ARG A 389 32.59 8.37 3.12
C ARG A 389 34.05 8.69 2.84
N ASN A 390 34.27 9.94 2.46
CA ASN A 390 35.45 10.67 2.89
C ASN A 390 35.40 10.54 4.41
N ALA A 391 35.99 9.46 4.92
CA ALA A 391 36.57 9.43 6.23
C ALA A 391 37.62 10.53 6.19
N ALA A 392 37.17 11.76 6.42
CA ALA A 392 38.02 12.79 6.97
C ALA A 392 38.55 12.15 8.26
N ALA A 393 39.77 11.64 8.17
CA ALA A 393 40.49 11.13 9.31
C ALA A 393 40.38 12.19 10.42
N PRO A 394 39.88 11.84 11.61
CA PRO A 394 40.01 12.76 12.73
C PRO A 394 41.50 13.04 12.89
N GLY A 395 41.86 14.31 12.78
CA GLY A 395 43.22 14.78 12.97
C GLY A 395 43.80 14.14 14.22
N SER A 396 44.96 13.53 14.03
CA SER A 396 45.85 13.05 15.07
C SER A 396 46.02 14.13 16.14
N LEU A 397 45.28 14.02 17.24
CA LEU A 397 45.62 14.70 18.48
C LEU A 397 46.61 13.82 19.20
N THR A 398 47.87 14.25 19.15
CA THR A 398 48.98 13.78 19.97
C THR A 398 48.55 13.67 21.43
N ALA A 399 48.38 12.44 21.91
CA ALA A 399 48.13 12.17 23.32
C ALA A 399 49.44 12.28 24.11
N THR A 400 49.51 13.30 24.96
CA THR A 400 50.54 13.45 25.99
C THR A 400 50.32 12.38 27.06
N LEU A 401 51.34 11.53 27.24
CA LEU A 401 51.45 10.56 28.34
C LEU A 401 51.57 11.29 29.69
N LEU A 402 50.71 10.95 30.65
CA LEU A 402 50.99 11.08 32.09
C LEU A 402 50.41 9.87 32.84
N PRO A 403 51.01 9.50 33.99
CA PRO A 403 51.00 8.15 34.51
C PRO A 403 49.94 7.87 35.59
N ASP A 404 49.76 6.57 35.79
CA ASP A 404 49.17 5.85 36.91
C ASP A 404 48.92 6.64 38.20
N SER A 405 47.69 6.50 38.70
CA SER A 405 47.41 6.53 40.13
C SER A 405 46.32 5.52 40.44
N ALA A 406 46.75 4.44 41.10
CA ALA A 406 45.91 3.44 41.70
C ALA A 406 44.93 4.09 42.69
N SER A 407 43.67 3.67 42.65
CA SER A 407 42.78 3.79 43.80
C SER A 407 41.87 2.57 43.85
N GLU A 408 42.05 1.90 44.98
CA GLU A 408 41.41 0.70 45.46
C GLU A 408 40.05 1.05 46.09
N ALA A 409 39.15 0.06 46.05
CA ALA A 409 38.08 -0.21 47.00
C ALA A 409 36.60 0.08 46.64
N LEU A 410 35.83 -0.95 46.99
CA LEU A 410 34.41 -1.03 47.40
C LEU A 410 33.32 -1.18 46.33
N GLN A 411 33.08 -2.46 46.02
CA GLN A 411 31.80 -3.01 45.55
C GLN A 411 30.68 -2.84 46.59
N PRO A 412 29.45 -2.49 46.16
CA PRO A 412 28.22 -2.85 46.83
C PRO A 412 27.52 -4.05 46.13
N PRO A 413 26.59 -4.72 46.84
CA PRO A 413 26.14 -6.07 46.49
C PRO A 413 25.16 -6.10 45.31
N ALA A 414 25.23 -7.23 44.61
CA ALA A 414 24.40 -7.62 43.48
C ALA A 414 22.90 -7.61 43.81
N SER A 415 22.14 -6.79 43.09
CA SER A 415 20.73 -7.02 42.82
C SER A 415 20.61 -7.64 41.43
N SER A 416 20.11 -8.88 41.38
CA SER A 416 19.88 -9.61 40.14
C SER A 416 18.79 -8.93 39.30
N PRO A 417 19.07 -8.46 38.07
CA PRO A 417 18.01 -8.15 37.13
C PRO A 417 17.54 -9.48 36.52
N ILE A 418 16.22 -9.71 36.56
CA ILE A 418 15.55 -10.71 35.76
C ILE A 418 15.79 -10.32 34.30
N GLN A 419 16.78 -10.95 33.66
CA GLN A 419 16.97 -10.88 32.22
C GLN A 419 15.87 -11.72 31.58
N THR A 420 14.78 -11.07 31.19
CA THR A 420 13.91 -11.57 30.12
C THR A 420 14.73 -11.53 28.84
N SER A 421 15.49 -12.60 28.58
CA SER A 421 16.06 -12.87 27.27
C SER A 421 14.91 -13.20 26.32
N LEU A 422 14.28 -12.16 25.78
CA LEU A 422 13.63 -12.26 24.48
C LEU A 422 14.73 -12.65 23.52
N THR A 423 14.81 -13.94 23.23
CA THR A 423 15.59 -14.49 22.13
C THR A 423 15.30 -13.66 20.91
N GLU A 424 16.30 -12.87 20.52
CA GLU A 424 16.44 -12.22 19.23
C GLU A 424 16.42 -13.33 18.19
N SER A 425 15.20 -13.71 17.82
CA SER A 425 14.92 -14.75 16.86
C SER A 425 15.45 -14.27 15.53
N VAL A 426 16.64 -14.76 15.18
CA VAL A 426 17.19 -15.02 13.84
C VAL A 426 16.25 -14.55 12.72
N LEU A 427 16.16 -13.23 12.55
CA LEU A 427 15.66 -12.61 11.34
C LEU A 427 16.83 -12.73 10.38
N ILE A 428 16.90 -13.88 9.68
CA ILE A 428 17.77 -14.04 8.52
C ILE A 428 17.54 -12.81 7.65
N ASP A 429 18.63 -12.11 7.30
CA ASP A 429 18.67 -10.92 6.44
C ASP A 429 18.07 -11.27 5.06
N SER A 430 16.74 -11.37 5.03
CA SER A 430 15.90 -11.63 3.88
C SER A 430 15.87 -10.33 3.09
N ARG A 431 16.99 -10.03 2.42
CA ARG A 431 17.06 -8.95 1.45
C ARG A 431 16.00 -9.22 0.40
N VAL A 432 15.19 -8.22 0.12
CA VAL A 432 14.21 -8.30 -0.96
C VAL A 432 14.98 -8.56 -2.25
N GLN A 433 14.83 -9.79 -2.76
CA GLN A 433 15.39 -10.15 -4.04
C GLN A 433 14.65 -9.34 -5.11
N THR A 434 15.30 -8.31 -5.62
CA THR A 434 14.82 -7.57 -6.79
C THR A 434 14.71 -8.54 -7.94
N ALA A 435 13.66 -8.42 -8.75
CA ALA A 435 13.58 -9.22 -9.95
C ALA A 435 14.74 -8.77 -10.85
N ASP A 436 15.66 -9.67 -11.16
CA ASP A 436 16.74 -9.42 -12.12
C ASP A 436 16.17 -9.53 -13.54
N ILE A 437 15.11 -8.76 -13.81
CA ILE A 437 14.42 -8.72 -15.09
C ILE A 437 15.02 -7.52 -15.82
N ASP A 438 15.80 -7.79 -16.86
CA ASP A 438 16.27 -6.74 -17.75
C ASP A 438 15.23 -6.42 -18.84
N ASP A 439 15.44 -5.29 -19.52
CA ASP A 439 14.57 -4.82 -20.58
C ASP A 439 14.53 -5.81 -21.75
N GLU A 440 15.56 -6.61 -21.98
CA GLU A 440 15.59 -7.62 -23.03
C GLU A 440 14.57 -8.74 -22.73
N LEU A 441 14.55 -9.26 -21.49
CA LEU A 441 13.57 -10.27 -21.07
C LEU A 441 12.14 -9.73 -21.12
N LEU A 442 11.98 -8.44 -20.79
CA LEU A 442 10.69 -7.77 -20.89
C LEU A 442 10.24 -7.61 -22.32
N ASN A 443 11.14 -7.20 -23.20
CA ASN A 443 10.83 -7.05 -24.60
C ASN A 443 10.49 -8.42 -25.22
N GLU A 444 11.16 -9.50 -24.86
CA GLU A 444 10.82 -10.85 -25.29
C GLU A 444 9.39 -11.27 -24.88
N ILE A 445 8.92 -10.88 -23.69
CA ILE A 445 7.57 -11.23 -23.23
C ILE A 445 6.48 -10.25 -23.70
N ILE A 446 6.82 -9.00 -24.00
CA ILE A 446 5.86 -7.96 -24.40
C ILE A 446 5.71 -7.89 -25.92
N VAL A 447 6.79 -7.96 -26.70
CA VAL A 447 6.80 -7.67 -28.14
C VAL A 447 6.06 -8.74 -28.96
N HIS A 448 5.85 -9.94 -28.42
CA HIS A 448 5.18 -11.03 -29.13
C HIS A 448 3.65 -11.01 -29.09
N GLU A 449 3.03 -9.92 -28.63
CA GLU A 449 1.57 -9.80 -28.57
C GLU A 449 0.94 -9.36 -29.90
N THR A 450 1.73 -8.78 -30.82
CA THR A 450 1.31 -8.37 -32.16
C THR A 450 1.52 -9.50 -33.18
N ASP A 451 0.41 -9.90 -33.79
CA ASP A 451 0.34 -10.51 -35.13
C ASP A 451 0.72 -11.99 -35.27
N GLU A 452 -0.15 -12.89 -34.80
CA GLU A 452 -0.63 -13.97 -35.67
C GLU A 452 -1.94 -14.56 -35.12
N PRO A 453 -3.06 -14.52 -35.87
CA PRO A 453 -4.25 -15.26 -35.47
C PRO A 453 -3.91 -16.75 -35.50
N LEU A 454 -4.01 -17.40 -34.33
CA LEU A 454 -3.99 -18.86 -34.22
C LEU A 454 -5.07 -19.42 -35.16
N LYS A 455 -4.65 -20.04 -36.25
CA LYS A 455 -5.52 -20.76 -37.19
C LYS A 455 -5.99 -22.08 -36.63
#